data_AF-A0ABC8SZN6-F1
#
_entry.id   AF-A0ABC8SZN6-F1
#
_cell.length_a   1.000
_cell.length_b   1.000
_cell.length_c   1.000
_cell.angle_alpha   90.00
_cell.angle_beta   90.00
_cell.angle_gamma   90.00
#
_symmetry.space_group_name_H-M   'P 1'
#
loop_
_entity.id
_entity.type
_entity.pdbx_description
1 polymer ?
#
loop_
_entity_poly.entity_id
_entity_poly.type
_entity_poly.pdbx_seq_one_letter_code
_entity_poly.pdbx_strand_id
1 'polypeptide(L)'
;MAIASQCGRRESSSFTIFASVTSADLSLGESIETAQLPKGDTWSIHKFGGTCVGSSQRIQNVAEIIIKDDSERKLVVVSAMSKVTDMIYDLIYKAQSRDDSYLAALDAVLEKHKLTALDLLDGDDLASYLSRLHHDINNLKAMLRAIYI
;
A
#
# COMPACT_ATOMS: atom_id res chain seq x y z
N MET A 1 14.98 19.12 43.19
CA MET A 1 15.46 17.98 42.39
C MET A 1 14.95 18.20 40.98
N ALA A 2 15.77 18.79 40.12
CA ALA A 2 15.42 19.18 38.76
C ALA A 2 15.86 18.06 37.80
N ILE A 3 15.00 17.69 36.86
CA ILE A 3 15.44 17.03 35.63
C ILE A 3 14.61 17.61 34.49
N ALA A 4 15.31 18.31 33.60
CA ALA A 4 14.80 19.05 32.48
C ALA A 4 14.38 18.11 31.34
N SER A 5 13.20 18.34 30.77
CA SER A 5 12.77 17.74 29.50
C SER A 5 13.05 18.74 28.39
N GLN A 6 14.15 18.56 27.66
CA GLN A 6 14.45 19.36 26.49
C GLN A 6 13.67 18.82 25.27
N CYS A 7 12.60 19.54 24.93
CA CYS A 7 11.91 19.41 23.65
C CYS A 7 12.77 20.10 22.57
N GLY A 8 13.61 19.32 21.88
CA GLY A 8 14.45 19.77 20.79
C GLY A 8 13.64 20.05 19.53
N ARG A 9 13.32 21.32 19.32
CA ARG A 9 12.84 21.91 18.06
C ARG A 9 13.90 21.66 16.99
N ARG A 10 13.61 20.87 15.95
CA ARG A 10 14.48 20.76 14.77
C ARG A 10 13.86 21.52 13.61
N GLU A 11 14.65 22.46 13.14
CA GLU A 11 14.36 23.42 12.09
C GLU A 11 14.16 22.71 10.75
N SER A 12 13.12 23.12 10.03
CA SER A 12 12.87 22.76 8.64
C SER A 12 13.90 23.47 7.76
N SER A 13 14.96 22.77 7.38
CA SER A 13 15.86 23.24 6.32
C SER A 13 15.28 22.86 4.96
N SER A 14 15.08 23.89 4.14
CA SER A 14 14.48 23.91 2.82
C SER A 14 15.09 22.90 1.85
N PHE A 15 14.23 22.14 1.15
CA PHE A 15 14.63 21.39 -0.04
C PHE A 15 14.76 22.37 -1.22
N THR A 16 15.95 22.44 -1.81
CA THR A 16 16.14 23.04 -3.13
C THR A 16 16.88 22.04 -4.00
N ILE A 17 16.14 21.38 -4.91
CA ILE A 17 16.73 20.54 -5.95
C ILE A 17 17.09 21.44 -7.12
N PHE A 18 18.39 21.56 -7.44
CA PHE A 18 18.84 22.04 -8.74
C PHE A 18 19.35 20.84 -9.53
N ALA A 19 18.61 20.45 -10.57
CA ALA A 19 19.11 19.60 -11.63
C ALA A 19 19.62 20.51 -12.75
N SER A 20 20.94 20.63 -12.88
CA SER A 20 21.57 21.26 -14.03
C SER A 20 22.30 20.18 -14.81
N VAL A 21 21.72 19.77 -15.94
CA VAL A 21 22.42 18.95 -16.94
C VAL A 21 23.10 19.91 -17.90
N THR A 22 24.42 19.93 -17.91
CA THR A 22 25.20 20.50 -19.00
C THR A 22 26.25 19.49 -19.43
N SER A 23 26.05 19.00 -20.64
CA SER A 23 26.92 18.10 -21.39
C SER A 23 28.15 18.84 -21.92
N ALA A 24 29.36 18.41 -21.54
CA ALA A 24 30.56 18.43 -22.39
C ALA A 24 31.78 17.76 -21.69
N ASP A 25 32.22 16.65 -22.29
CA ASP A 25 33.56 16.11 -22.52
C ASP A 25 34.76 16.21 -21.54
N LEU A 26 35.37 15.01 -21.41
CA LEU A 26 36.80 14.64 -21.34
C LEU A 26 37.62 14.82 -20.04
N SER A 27 37.78 13.66 -19.39
CA SER A 27 38.93 13.10 -18.65
C SER A 27 39.86 14.04 -17.86
N LEU A 28 39.76 13.96 -16.54
CA LEU A 28 40.91 13.82 -15.64
C LEU A 28 40.49 12.99 -14.43
N GLY A 29 41.38 12.11 -13.98
CA GLY A 29 41.12 11.23 -12.85
C GLY A 29 40.92 12.01 -11.57
N GLU A 30 39.70 12.00 -11.07
CA GLU A 30 39.40 12.10 -9.65
C GLU A 30 38.48 10.93 -9.33
N SER A 31 38.89 10.13 -8.36
CA SER A 31 38.06 9.14 -7.71
C SER A 31 36.74 9.83 -7.39
N ILE A 32 35.64 9.42 -8.04
CA ILE A 32 34.32 9.81 -7.59
C ILE A 32 34.14 9.10 -6.24
N GLU A 33 34.61 9.74 -5.18
CA GLU A 33 34.14 9.49 -3.83
C GLU A 33 32.65 9.74 -3.91
N THR A 34 31.92 8.63 -4.06
CA THR A 34 30.47 8.63 -3.96
C THR A 34 30.24 8.98 -2.50
N ALA A 35 30.02 10.27 -2.24
CA ALA A 35 29.78 10.80 -0.91
C ALA A 35 28.66 9.96 -0.29
N GLN A 36 29.04 9.05 0.62
CA GLN A 36 28.10 8.25 1.36
C GLN A 36 27.43 9.20 2.32
N LEU A 37 26.23 9.64 1.94
CA LEU A 37 25.29 10.25 2.87
C LEU A 37 25.17 9.31 4.07
N PRO A 38 25.13 9.83 5.31
CA PRO A 38 24.98 9.00 6.48
C PRO A 38 23.66 8.23 6.36
N LYS A 39 23.76 6.95 5.99
CA LYS A 39 22.64 6.04 6.03
C LYS A 39 22.36 5.82 7.51
N GLY A 40 21.39 6.55 8.06
CA GLY A 40 20.71 6.11 9.29
C GLY A 40 20.13 4.71 9.08
N ASP A 41 19.65 4.08 10.17
CA ASP A 41 19.06 2.72 10.17
C ASP A 41 18.38 2.40 8.83
N THR A 42 19.01 1.52 8.05
CA THR A 42 18.68 1.38 6.63
C THR A 42 17.29 0.76 6.52
N TRP A 43 16.31 1.54 6.04
CA TRP A 43 14.98 1.03 5.76
C TRP A 43 15.03 0.10 4.55
N SER A 44 14.47 -1.10 4.72
CA SER A 44 14.16 -1.99 3.60
C SER A 44 12.72 -1.73 3.12
N ILE A 45 12.57 -1.41 1.84
CA ILE A 45 11.28 -1.05 1.25
C ILE A 45 10.89 -2.13 0.25
N HIS A 46 9.79 -2.82 0.54
CA HIS A 46 9.23 -3.88 -0.30
C HIS A 46 7.96 -3.42 -0.98
N LYS A 47 7.90 -3.48 -2.31
CA LYS A 47 6.68 -3.20 -3.06
C LYS A 47 6.16 -4.46 -3.74
N PHE A 48 4.91 -4.81 -3.46
CA PHE A 48 4.22 -5.96 -4.05
C PHE A 48 3.05 -5.50 -4.92
N GLY A 49 3.03 -5.94 -6.18
CA GLY A 49 1.91 -5.68 -7.10
C GLY A 49 0.69 -6.57 -6.80
N GLY A 50 -0.45 -6.28 -7.42
CA GLY A 50 -1.70 -7.00 -7.13
C GLY A 50 -1.65 -8.50 -7.40
N THR A 51 -0.86 -8.93 -8.39
CA THR A 51 -0.60 -10.35 -8.68
C THR A 51 0.13 -11.06 -7.53
N CYS A 52 1.00 -10.36 -6.79
CA CYS A 52 1.71 -10.91 -5.63
C CYS A 52 0.81 -11.05 -4.39
N VAL A 53 -0.35 -10.39 -4.37
CA VAL A 53 -1.32 -10.43 -3.27
C VAL A 53 -2.70 -10.89 -3.76
N GLY A 54 -2.74 -11.70 -4.82
CA GLY A 54 -3.99 -12.08 -5.50
C GLY A 54 -4.80 -13.18 -4.82
N SER A 55 -4.18 -13.94 -3.91
CA SER A 55 -4.77 -15.04 -3.14
C SER A 55 -4.11 -15.15 -1.76
N SER A 56 -4.77 -15.87 -0.84
CA SER A 56 -4.27 -16.17 0.50
C SER A 56 -2.86 -16.77 0.47
N GLN A 57 -2.63 -17.81 -0.33
CA GLN A 57 -1.30 -18.42 -0.50
C GLN A 57 -0.22 -17.41 -0.93
N ARG A 58 -0.55 -16.48 -1.84
CA ARG A 58 0.42 -15.50 -2.33
C ARG A 58 0.73 -14.44 -1.27
N ILE A 59 -0.27 -14.05 -0.47
CA ILE A 59 -0.08 -13.17 0.68
C ILE A 59 0.83 -13.84 1.72
N GLN A 60 0.65 -15.14 2.01
CA GLN A 60 1.56 -15.89 2.89
C GLN A 60 2.99 -15.89 2.36
N ASN A 61 3.19 -16.16 1.06
CA ASN A 61 4.53 -16.12 0.45
C ASN A 61 5.17 -14.72 0.56
N VAL A 62 4.39 -13.65 0.39
CA VAL A 62 4.85 -12.27 0.59
C VAL A 62 5.25 -12.04 2.05
N ALA A 63 4.43 -12.48 3.01
CA ALA A 63 4.75 -12.38 4.43
C ALA A 63 6.07 -13.11 4.76
N GLU A 64 6.30 -14.30 4.21
CA GLU A 64 7.56 -15.03 4.38
C GLU A 64 8.78 -14.26 3.84
N ILE A 65 8.66 -13.62 2.67
CA ILE A 65 9.75 -12.80 2.11
C ILE A 65 10.10 -11.67 3.07
N ILE A 66 9.10 -11.00 3.62
CA ILE A 66 9.29 -9.87 4.54
C ILE A 66 9.87 -10.35 5.88
N ILE A 67 9.44 -11.50 6.40
CA ILE A 67 9.96 -12.07 7.65
C ILE A 67 11.42 -12.50 7.50
N LYS A 68 11.81 -13.06 6.34
CA LYS A 68 13.18 -13.51 6.06
C LYS A 68 14.19 -12.38 5.84
N ASP A 69 13.74 -11.16 5.55
CA ASP A 69 14.59 -9.97 5.52
C ASP A 69 15.09 -9.64 6.95
N ASP A 70 16.39 -9.46 7.14
CA ASP A 70 17.03 -9.18 8.43
C ASP A 70 17.11 -7.68 8.78
N SER A 71 16.64 -6.81 7.89
CA SER A 71 16.63 -5.37 8.11
C SER A 71 15.79 -4.97 9.33
N GLU A 72 16.35 -4.12 10.21
CA GLU A 72 15.66 -3.65 11.43
C GLU A 72 14.36 -2.88 11.14
N ARG A 73 14.37 -2.08 10.06
CA ARG A 73 13.22 -1.25 9.66
C ARG A 73 12.73 -1.67 8.30
N LYS A 74 11.44 -1.99 8.21
CA LYS A 74 10.79 -2.48 6.99
C LYS A 74 9.56 -1.63 6.67
N LEU A 75 9.41 -1.26 5.40
CA LEU A 75 8.21 -0.63 4.85
C LEU A 75 7.65 -1.51 3.73
N VAL A 76 6.37 -1.86 3.82
CA VAL A 76 5.72 -2.70 2.83
C VAL A 76 4.62 -1.90 2.12
N VAL A 77 4.71 -1.82 0.81
CA VAL A 77 3.71 -1.17 -0.06
C VAL A 77 3.03 -2.25 -0.89
N VAL A 78 1.71 -2.39 -0.74
CA VAL A 78 0.91 -3.34 -1.52
C VAL A 78 -0.08 -2.62 -2.42
N SER A 79 -0.27 -3.16 -3.63
CA SER A 79 -1.43 -2.81 -4.45
C SER A 79 -2.69 -3.58 -3.99
N ALA A 80 -3.86 -3.21 -4.50
CA ALA A 80 -5.07 -4.03 -4.32
C ALA A 80 -4.86 -5.45 -4.86
N MET A 81 -5.61 -6.42 -4.32
CA MET A 81 -5.54 -7.82 -4.76
C MET A 81 -5.82 -7.92 -6.27
N SER A 82 -5.20 -8.92 -6.93
CA SER A 82 -5.34 -9.13 -8.37
C SER A 82 -6.81 -9.03 -8.83
N LYS A 83 -7.03 -8.20 -9.86
CA LYS A 83 -8.32 -7.87 -10.46
C LYS A 83 -9.31 -7.05 -9.63
N VAL A 84 -9.02 -6.74 -8.36
CA VAL A 84 -9.93 -5.92 -7.54
C VAL A 84 -10.11 -4.52 -8.13
N THR A 85 -9.03 -3.86 -8.57
CA THR A 85 -9.15 -2.54 -9.21
C THR A 85 -10.04 -2.59 -10.46
N ASP A 86 -9.90 -3.62 -11.29
CA ASP A 86 -10.75 -3.83 -12.47
C ASP A 86 -12.23 -4.04 -12.05
N MET A 87 -12.48 -4.80 -10.97
CA MET A 87 -13.82 -4.99 -10.40
C MET A 87 -14.44 -3.67 -9.91
N ILE A 88 -13.64 -2.80 -9.28
CA ILE A 88 -14.11 -1.47 -8.85
C ILE A 88 -14.49 -0.60 -10.06
N TYR A 89 -13.73 -0.66 -11.16
CA TYR A 89 -14.10 0.04 -12.39
C TYR A 89 -15.40 -0.49 -12.99
N ASP A 90 -15.58 -1.82 -13.03
CA ASP A 90 -16.82 -2.46 -13.48
C ASP A 90 -18.03 -2.04 -12.63
N LEU A 91 -17.86 -1.95 -11.31
CA LEU A 91 -18.89 -1.46 -10.40
C LEU A 91 -19.35 -0.04 -10.74
N ILE A 92 -18.40 0.87 -10.92
CA ILE A 92 -18.69 2.27 -11.24
C ILE A 92 -19.38 2.35 -12.59
N TYR A 93 -18.90 1.61 -13.59
CA TYR A 93 -19.49 1.59 -14.92
C TYR A 93 -20.96 1.11 -14.89
N LYS A 94 -21.24 -0.01 -14.23
CA LYS A 94 -22.60 -0.55 -14.11
C LYS A 94 -23.53 0.38 -13.36
N ALA A 95 -23.05 1.01 -12.28
CA ALA A 95 -23.83 2.02 -11.57
C ALA A 95 -24.18 3.21 -12.50
N GLN A 96 -23.20 3.73 -13.24
CA GLN A 96 -23.42 4.83 -14.20
C GLN A 96 -24.38 4.47 -15.32
N SER A 97 -24.36 3.23 -15.79
CA SER A 97 -25.27 2.75 -16.85
C SER A 97 -26.64 2.33 -16.33
N ARG A 98 -26.94 2.56 -15.04
CA ARG A 98 -28.18 2.13 -14.37
C ARG A 98 -28.43 0.62 -14.50
N ASP A 99 -27.36 -0.15 -14.47
CA ASP A 99 -27.41 -1.61 -14.48
C ASP A 99 -27.40 -2.13 -13.05
N ASP A 100 -28.53 -2.71 -12.61
CA ASP A 100 -28.70 -3.30 -11.27
C ASP A 100 -27.71 -4.43 -10.97
N SER A 101 -27.05 -5.00 -11.99
CA SER A 101 -26.00 -6.00 -11.83
C SER A 101 -24.77 -5.50 -11.05
N TYR A 102 -24.64 -4.18 -10.83
CA TYR A 102 -23.62 -3.62 -9.95
C TYR A 102 -23.70 -4.18 -8.51
N LEU A 103 -24.89 -4.56 -8.04
CA LEU A 103 -25.06 -5.17 -6.72
C LEU A 103 -24.40 -6.56 -6.65
N ALA A 104 -24.62 -7.40 -7.67
CA ALA A 104 -23.99 -8.71 -7.75
C ALA A 104 -22.46 -8.58 -7.93
N ALA A 105 -22.00 -7.59 -8.70
CA ALA A 105 -20.57 -7.29 -8.81
C ALA A 105 -19.98 -6.84 -7.46
N LEU A 106 -20.75 -6.15 -6.61
CA LEU A 106 -20.29 -5.68 -5.31
C LEU A 106 -20.15 -6.86 -4.34
N ASP A 107 -21.10 -7.78 -4.37
CA ASP A 107 -21.05 -9.03 -3.62
C ASP A 107 -19.82 -9.87 -4.02
N ALA A 108 -19.44 -9.87 -5.31
CA ALA A 108 -18.22 -10.54 -5.76
C ALA A 108 -16.93 -9.93 -5.17
N VAL A 109 -16.89 -8.59 -5.00
CA VAL A 109 -15.76 -7.92 -4.32
C VAL A 109 -15.72 -8.30 -2.84
N LEU A 110 -16.87 -8.29 -2.16
CA LEU A 110 -16.99 -8.73 -0.77
C LEU A 110 -16.49 -10.17 -0.59
N GLU A 111 -17.01 -11.09 -1.40
CA GLU A 111 -16.70 -12.52 -1.25
C GLU A 111 -15.22 -12.81 -1.50
N LYS A 112 -14.59 -12.15 -2.49
CA LYS A 112 -13.16 -12.29 -2.76
C LYS A 112 -12.29 -11.95 -1.53
N HIS A 113 -12.60 -10.86 -0.84
CA HIS A 113 -11.86 -10.44 0.35
C HIS A 113 -12.19 -11.32 1.56
N LYS A 114 -13.47 -11.68 1.73
CA LYS A 114 -13.93 -12.56 2.81
C LYS A 114 -13.28 -13.94 2.76
N LEU A 115 -13.29 -14.61 1.60
CA LEU A 115 -12.65 -15.92 1.43
C LEU A 115 -11.15 -15.86 1.72
N THR A 116 -10.48 -14.82 1.21
CA THR A 116 -9.05 -14.62 1.46
C THR A 116 -8.76 -14.41 2.95
N ALA A 117 -9.62 -13.69 3.67
CA ALA A 117 -9.46 -13.48 5.10
C ALA A 117 -9.72 -14.76 5.91
N LEU A 118 -10.72 -15.56 5.54
CA LEU A 118 -11.01 -16.86 6.17
C LEU A 118 -9.82 -17.83 6.07
N ASP A 119 -9.05 -17.77 4.98
CA ASP A 119 -7.86 -18.58 4.80
C ASP A 119 -6.64 -18.09 5.61
N LEU A 120 -6.64 -16.82 6.05
CA LEU A 120 -5.45 -16.14 6.62
C LEU A 120 -5.58 -15.79 8.09
N LEU A 121 -6.80 -15.59 8.58
CA LEU A 121 -7.09 -15.05 9.90
C LEU A 121 -8.07 -15.96 10.64
N ASP A 122 -7.99 -15.95 11.96
CA ASP A 122 -8.89 -16.66 12.86
C ASP A 122 -9.31 -15.78 14.05
N GLY A 123 -10.23 -16.30 14.86
CA GLY A 123 -10.67 -15.68 16.11
C GLY A 123 -11.10 -14.22 16.00
N ASP A 124 -10.63 -13.40 16.93
CA ASP A 124 -10.98 -11.99 17.06
C ASP A 124 -10.45 -11.14 15.89
N ASP A 125 -9.30 -11.49 15.31
CA ASP A 125 -8.73 -10.78 14.17
C ASP A 125 -9.59 -10.94 12.92
N LEU A 126 -10.05 -12.16 12.65
CA LEU A 126 -11.01 -12.43 11.58
C LEU A 126 -12.32 -11.66 11.81
N ALA A 127 -12.87 -11.70 13.02
CA ALA A 127 -14.12 -11.01 13.35
C ALA A 127 -13.99 -9.48 13.15
N SER A 128 -12.89 -8.89 13.63
CA SER A 128 -12.56 -7.48 13.47
C SER A 128 -12.42 -7.09 12.00
N TYR A 129 -11.69 -7.89 11.21
CA TYR A 129 -11.54 -7.67 9.78
C TYR A 129 -12.87 -7.74 9.04
N LEU A 130 -13.67 -8.79 9.27
CA LEU A 130 -14.97 -8.94 8.61
C LEU A 130 -15.93 -7.81 8.96
N SER A 131 -15.91 -7.32 10.20
CA SER A 131 -16.70 -6.14 10.58
C SER A 131 -16.30 -4.89 9.79
N ARG A 132 -15.00 -4.65 9.60
CA ARG A 132 -14.50 -3.51 8.80
C ARG A 132 -14.84 -3.69 7.32
N LEU A 133 -14.63 -4.89 6.77
CA LEU A 133 -14.96 -5.20 5.39
C LEU A 133 -16.44 -4.95 5.09
N HIS A 134 -17.36 -5.39 5.96
CA HIS A 134 -18.79 -5.10 5.79
C HIS A 134 -19.09 -3.60 5.86
N HIS A 135 -18.42 -2.86 6.74
CA HIS A 135 -18.57 -1.40 6.81
C HIS A 135 -18.13 -0.73 5.50
N ASP A 136 -16.96 -1.10 4.98
CA ASP A 136 -16.42 -0.56 3.73
C ASP A 136 -17.31 -0.89 2.53
N ILE A 137 -17.83 -2.12 2.46
CA ILE A 137 -18.78 -2.54 1.41
C ILE A 137 -20.08 -1.74 1.50
N ASN A 138 -20.60 -1.48 2.70
CA ASN A 138 -21.79 -0.65 2.87
C ASN A 138 -21.55 0.81 2.43
N ASN A 139 -20.38 1.38 2.75
CA ASN A 139 -19.99 2.70 2.27
C ASN A 139 -19.89 2.73 0.74
N LEU A 140 -19.24 1.73 0.14
CA LEU A 140 -19.15 1.61 -1.32
C LEU A 140 -20.53 1.46 -1.96
N LYS A 141 -21.44 0.68 -1.36
CA LYS A 141 -22.82 0.54 -1.81
C LYS A 141 -23.57 1.88 -1.81
N ALA A 142 -23.40 2.69 -0.76
CA ALA A 142 -24.02 4.01 -0.67
C ALA A 142 -23.48 4.96 -1.76
N MET A 143 -22.17 4.96 -2.00
CA MET A 143 -21.56 5.74 -3.09
C MET A 143 -22.05 5.29 -4.47
N LEU A 144 -22.12 3.99 -4.72
CA LEU A 144 -22.61 3.44 -6.00
C LEU A 144 -24.10 3.76 -6.22
N ARG A 145 -24.92 3.74 -5.16
CA ARG A 145 -26.32 4.20 -5.25
C ARG A 145 -26.43 5.67 -5.64
N ALA A 146 -25.55 6.51 -5.10
CA ALA A 146 -25.53 7.93 -5.47
C ALA A 146 -25.12 8.15 -6.95
N ILE A 147 -24.29 7.27 -7.50
CA ILE A 147 -23.91 7.29 -8.92
C ILE A 147 -25.05 6.77 -9.82
N TYR A 148 -25.86 5.83 -9.33
CA TYR A 148 -26.93 5.18 -10.09
C TYR A 148 -28.15 6.10 -10.34
N ILE A 149 -28.49 6.96 -9.38
CA ILE A 149 -29.66 7.86 -9.44
C ILE A 149 -29.41 8.97 -10.46
#